data_AF-A0A662VSG5-F1
#
_entry.id   AF-A0A662VSG5-F1
#
_cell.length_a   1.000
_cell.length_b   1.000
_cell.length_c   1.000
_cell.angle_alpha   90.00
_cell.angle_beta   90.00
_cell.angle_gamma   90.00
#
_symmetry.space_group_name_H-M   'P 1'
#
loop_
_entity.id
_entity.type
_entity.pdbx_description
1 polymer ?
#
loop_
_entity_poly.entity_id
_entity_poly.type
_entity_poly.pdbx_seq_one_letter_code
_entity_poly.pdbx_strand_id
1 'polypeptide(L)'
;MTDLEEIFREVSPFVDHISFEDLNLNPCRKEIFEAISNNFPELEEKYKELSKEFWLKKEREIRILSEKYDKPVRIYFKNTIFEILLILLNSIKFK
;
A
#
# COMPACT_ATOMS: atom_id res chain seq x y z
N MET A 1 -8.30 5.35 -0.20
CA MET A 1 -7.13 5.09 -1.06
C MET A 1 -6.08 6.12 -0.67
N THR A 2 -4.82 5.71 -0.55
CA THR A 2 -3.77 6.53 0.05
C THR A 2 -3.24 7.58 -0.90
N ASP A 3 -3.10 8.81 -0.42
CA ASP A 3 -2.39 9.88 -1.10
C ASP A 3 -0.88 9.72 -0.90
N LEU A 4 -0.20 9.21 -1.92
CA LEU A 4 1.26 9.03 -1.88
C LEU A 4 1.99 10.37 -1.90
N GLU A 5 1.46 11.38 -2.58
CA GLU A 5 2.13 12.68 -2.68
C GLU A 5 2.13 13.40 -1.34
N GLU A 6 1.00 13.36 -0.61
CA GLU A 6 0.92 13.86 0.76
C GLU A 6 1.93 13.16 1.69
N ILE A 7 2.00 11.82 1.64
CA ILE A 7 2.98 11.07 2.43
C ILE A 7 4.39 11.53 2.11
N PHE A 8 4.77 11.55 0.82
CA PHE A 8 6.11 11.98 0.41
C PHE A 8 6.39 13.41 0.90
N ARG A 9 5.46 14.33 0.74
CA ARG A 9 5.60 15.73 1.19
C ARG A 9 5.88 15.81 2.70
N GLU A 10 5.16 15.03 3.50
CA GLU A 10 5.27 15.08 4.95
C GLU A 10 6.52 14.36 5.48
N VAL A 11 6.86 13.19 4.93
CA VAL A 11 7.94 12.36 5.50
C VAL A 11 9.31 12.67 4.93
N SER A 12 9.42 13.14 3.68
CA SER A 12 10.70 13.33 2.99
C SER A 12 11.70 14.18 3.78
N PRO A 13 11.32 15.28 4.46
CA PRO A 13 12.27 16.08 5.25
C PRO A 13 12.92 15.33 6.42
N PHE A 14 12.33 14.23 6.86
CA PHE A 14 12.69 13.53 8.11
C PHE A 14 13.34 12.17 7.89
N VAL A 15 13.44 11.71 6.64
CA VAL A 15 13.92 10.35 6.31
C VAL A 15 15.00 10.37 5.25
N ASP A 16 15.94 9.43 5.36
CA ASP A 16 17.02 9.23 4.38
C ASP A 16 16.57 8.40 3.17
N HIS A 17 15.59 7.53 3.35
CA HIS A 17 15.01 6.71 2.29
C HIS A 17 13.59 6.27 2.66
N ILE A 18 12.82 5.81 1.68
CA ILE A 18 11.47 5.28 1.87
C ILE A 18 11.42 3.83 1.38
N SER A 19 10.85 2.95 2.19
CA SER A 19 10.68 1.53 1.85
C SER A 19 9.19 1.18 1.75
N PHE A 20 8.81 0.52 0.66
CA PHE A 20 7.47 0.03 0.40
C PHE A 20 7.50 -1.49 0.32
N GLU A 21 6.69 -2.14 1.15
CA GLU A 21 6.62 -3.61 1.23
C GLU A 21 5.17 -4.05 1.09
N ASP A 22 4.94 -5.14 0.36
CA ASP A 22 3.67 -5.87 0.47
C ASP A 22 3.67 -6.68 1.77
N LEU A 23 2.60 -6.55 2.56
CA LEU A 23 2.37 -7.53 3.62
C LEU A 23 2.01 -8.85 2.93
N ASN A 24 2.82 -9.88 3.11
CA ASN A 24 2.52 -11.22 2.60
C ASN A 24 1.35 -11.82 3.38
N LEU A 25 0.14 -11.45 2.99
CA LEU A 25 -1.11 -11.85 3.64
C LEU A 25 -1.68 -13.15 3.06
N ASN A 26 -1.00 -13.77 2.11
CA ASN A 26 -1.41 -15.03 1.47
C ASN A 26 -1.92 -16.10 2.46
N PRO A 27 -1.25 -16.35 3.61
CA PRO A 27 -1.74 -17.34 4.57
C PRO A 27 -3.07 -16.99 5.25
N CYS A 28 -3.45 -15.70 5.28
CA CYS A 28 -4.60 -15.19 6.04
C CYS A 28 -5.63 -14.46 5.16
N ARG A 29 -5.52 -14.62 3.85
CA ARG A 29 -6.32 -13.88 2.87
C ARG A 29 -7.82 -14.09 3.08
N LYS A 30 -8.24 -15.34 3.30
CA LYS A 30 -9.65 -15.69 3.50
C LYS A 30 -10.20 -14.98 4.73
N GLU A 31 -9.48 -15.04 5.84
CA GLU A 31 -9.83 -14.44 7.12
C GLU A 31 -9.92 -12.90 7.00
N ILE A 32 -9.05 -12.30 6.19
CA ILE A 32 -9.06 -10.85 5.93
C ILE A 32 -10.27 -10.45 5.10
N PHE A 33 -10.58 -11.18 4.03
CA PHE A 33 -11.77 -10.90 3.23
C PHE A 33 -13.06 -11.17 4.01
N GLU A 34 -13.11 -12.21 4.85
CA GLU A 34 -14.22 -12.46 5.76
C GLU A 34 -14.36 -11.32 6.78
N ALA A 35 -13.25 -10.85 7.36
CA ALA A 35 -13.28 -9.71 8.28
C ALA A 35 -13.72 -8.42 7.60
N ILE A 36 -13.29 -8.18 6.36
CA ILE A 36 -13.74 -7.02 5.56
C ILE A 36 -15.23 -7.15 5.25
N SER A 37 -15.70 -8.29 4.75
CA SER A 37 -17.11 -8.47 4.40
C SER A 37 -18.03 -8.32 5.62
N ASN A 38 -17.60 -8.83 6.78
CA ASN A 38 -18.39 -8.77 8.01
C ASN A 38 -18.38 -7.41 8.71
N ASN A 39 -17.28 -6.65 8.62
CA ASN A 39 -17.11 -5.42 9.42
C ASN A 39 -17.04 -4.14 8.58
N PHE A 40 -16.60 -4.23 7.31
CA PHE A 40 -16.34 -3.10 6.41
C PHE A 40 -16.70 -3.45 4.96
N PRO A 41 -17.95 -3.86 4.67
CA PRO A 41 -18.35 -4.36 3.35
C PRO A 41 -18.11 -3.33 2.22
N GLU A 42 -18.13 -2.04 2.52
CA GLU A 42 -17.84 -0.95 1.57
C GLU A 42 -16.38 -0.94 1.07
N LEU A 43 -15.50 -1.69 1.73
CA LEU A 43 -14.10 -1.85 1.31
C LEU A 43 -13.91 -3.08 0.42
N GLU A 44 -14.87 -4.00 0.37
CA GLU A 44 -14.73 -5.26 -0.35
C GLU A 44 -14.50 -5.04 -1.86
N GLU A 45 -15.27 -4.14 -2.47
CA GLU A 45 -15.08 -3.76 -3.89
C GLU A 45 -13.72 -3.10 -4.14
N LYS A 46 -13.31 -2.18 -3.26
CA LYS A 46 -12.01 -1.50 -3.36
C LYS A 46 -10.85 -2.48 -3.28
N TYR A 47 -11.01 -3.55 -2.50
CA TYR A 47 -9.98 -4.58 -2.38
C TYR A 47 -9.98 -5.54 -3.55
N LYS A 48 -11.15 -5.90 -4.13
CA LYS A 48 -11.21 -6.71 -5.36
C LYS A 48 -10.48 -6.07 -6.55
N GLU A 49 -10.39 -4.74 -6.61
CA GLU A 49 -9.74 -4.01 -7.70
C GLU A 49 -8.20 -3.97 -7.63
N LEU A 50 -7.58 -4.47 -6.57
CA LEU A 50 -6.13 -4.48 -6.37
C LEU A 50 -5.43 -5.56 -7.22
N SER A 51 -5.56 -5.42 -8.53
CA SER A 51 -4.96 -6.29 -9.53
C SER A 51 -3.44 -6.07 -9.65
N LYS A 52 -2.78 -6.92 -10.43
CA LYS A 52 -1.37 -6.72 -10.82
C LYS A 52 -1.15 -5.34 -11.45
N GLU A 53 -2.08 -4.87 -12.27
CA GLU A 53 -1.98 -3.57 -12.94
C GLU A 53 -2.04 -2.40 -11.96
N PHE A 54 -2.87 -2.50 -10.92
CA PHE A 54 -2.93 -1.52 -9.84
C PHE A 54 -1.55 -1.37 -9.18
N TRP A 55 -0.91 -2.48 -8.80
CA TRP A 55 0.40 -2.44 -8.14
C TRP A 55 1.51 -1.94 -9.07
N LEU A 56 1.48 -2.31 -10.35
CA LEU A 56 2.40 -1.75 -11.36
C LEU A 56 2.21 -0.24 -11.55
N LYS A 57 0.97 0.25 -11.45
CA LYS A 57 0.69 1.69 -11.47
C LYS A 57 1.26 2.37 -10.21
N LYS A 58 1.04 1.79 -9.04
CA LYS A 58 1.55 2.31 -7.77
C LYS A 58 3.07 2.34 -7.72
N GLU A 59 3.74 1.30 -8.22
CA GLU A 59 5.20 1.29 -8.32
C GLU A 59 5.71 2.46 -9.16
N ARG A 60 5.07 2.74 -10.30
CA ARG A 60 5.41 3.89 -11.16
C ARG A 60 5.18 5.22 -10.44
N GLU A 61 4.05 5.39 -9.77
CA GLU A 61 3.76 6.59 -8.97
C GLU A 61 4.82 6.83 -7.89
N ILE A 62 5.24 5.77 -7.17
CA ILE A 62 6.28 5.85 -6.14
C ILE A 62 7.62 6.29 -6.74
N ARG A 63 8.01 5.76 -7.91
CA ARG A 63 9.27 6.13 -8.57
C ARG A 63 9.27 7.59 -9.03
N ILE A 64 8.15 8.08 -9.56
CA ILE A 64 8.01 9.50 -9.94
C ILE A 64 8.14 10.41 -8.71
N LEU A 65 7.50 10.04 -7.59
CA LEU A 65 7.59 10.81 -6.35
C LEU A 65 8.99 10.73 -5.73
N SER A 66 9.66 9.59 -5.80
CA SER A 66 11.06 9.41 -5.40
C SER A 66 11.98 10.43 -6.07
N GLU A 67 11.84 10.58 -7.38
CA GLU A 67 12.60 11.57 -8.15
C GLU A 67 12.21 13.01 -7.77
N LYS A 68 10.90 13.29 -7.63
CA LYS A 68 10.40 14.63 -7.27
C LYS A 68 10.91 15.12 -5.91
N TYR A 69 11.00 14.24 -4.93
CA TYR A 69 11.39 14.58 -3.55
C TYR A 69 12.86 14.28 -3.24
N ASP A 70 13.63 13.82 -4.22
CA ASP A 70 15.03 13.41 -4.08
C ASP A 70 15.23 12.42 -2.91
N LYS A 71 14.40 11.36 -2.91
CA LYS A 71 14.42 10.33 -1.88
C LYS A 71 14.67 8.96 -2.48
N PRO A 72 15.73 8.24 -2.08
CA PRO A 72 15.92 6.84 -2.44
C PRO A 72 14.70 6.00 -2.02
N VAL A 73 14.22 5.15 -2.93
CA VAL A 73 13.13 4.21 -2.66
C VAL A 73 13.56 2.76 -2.78
N ARG A 74 13.07 1.92 -1.87
CA ARG A 74 13.14 0.47 -1.96
C ARG A 74 11.72 -0.07 -2.07
N ILE A 75 11.47 -0.88 -3.09
CA ILE A 75 10.15 -1.45 -3.33
C ILE A 75 10.30 -2.97 -3.32
N TYR A 76 9.73 -3.59 -2.30
CA TYR A 76 9.65 -5.04 -2.13
C TYR A 76 8.20 -5.45 -2.33
N PHE A 77 7.78 -5.47 -3.59
CA PHE A 77 6.55 -6.15 -3.98
C PHE A 77 6.97 -7.54 -4.45
N LYS A 78 6.64 -8.60 -3.70
CA LYS A 78 6.87 -9.98 -4.14
C LYS A 78 5.96 -10.27 -5.34
N ASN A 79 6.46 -9.93 -6.53
CA ASN A 79 5.83 -10.21 -7.81
C ASN A 79 5.75 -11.73 -8.06
N THR A 80 4.77 -12.44 -7.50
CA THR A 80 4.28 -13.72 -8.03
C THR A 80 2.94 -14.10 -7.38
N ILE A 81 1.85 -13.93 -8.13
CA ILE A 81 0.57 -14.65 -8.01
C ILE A 81 -0.17 -14.41 -6.67
N PHE A 82 -1.27 -13.65 -6.79
CA PHE A 82 -2.40 -13.51 -5.85
C PHE A 82 -2.20 -12.55 -4.66
N GLU A 83 -2.68 -11.33 -4.88
CA GLU A 83 -3.58 -10.54 -4.03
C GLU A 83 -3.18 -10.01 -2.62
N ILE A 84 -3.08 -8.67 -2.57
CA ILE A 84 -3.77 -7.72 -1.64
C ILE A 84 -3.25 -7.69 -0.17
N LEU A 85 -2.77 -6.59 0.43
CA LEU A 85 -3.47 -5.32 0.78
C LEU A 85 -2.54 -4.42 1.65
N LEU A 86 -2.42 -3.11 1.42
CA LEU A 86 -1.82 -2.19 2.42
C LEU A 86 -2.70 -0.95 2.64
N ILE A 87 -2.67 -0.53 3.91
CA ILE A 87 -3.06 0.77 4.50
C ILE A 87 -4.40 0.73 5.21
N LEU A 88 -4.38 0.18 6.43
CA LEU A 88 -5.33 0.55 7.50
C LEU A 88 -4.78 0.46 8.94
N LEU A 89 -3.48 0.23 9.18
CA LEU A 89 -2.98 0.12 10.58
C LEU A 89 -2.22 1.32 11.14
N ASN A 90 -1.85 2.33 10.34
CA ASN A 90 -1.21 3.54 10.87
C ASN A 90 -2.17 4.72 11.15
N SER A 91 -3.46 4.61 10.83
CA SER A 91 -4.45 5.66 11.12
C SER A 91 -5.32 5.39 12.36
N ILE A 92 -5.12 4.26 13.07
CA ILE A 92 -5.94 3.87 14.24
C ILE A 92 -5.14 3.96 15.57
N LYS A 93 -3.82 4.18 15.54
CA LYS A 93 -3.01 4.33 16.77
C LYS A 93 -2.69 5.77 17.20
N PHE A 94 -3.25 6.77 16.52
CA PHE A 94 -3.27 8.16 17.01
C PHE A 94 -4.71 8.63 17.17
N LYS A 95 -5.39 8.06 18.18
CA LYS A 95 -6.49 8.71 18.90
C LYS A 95 -6.43 8.27 20.35
#